data_AF-A0A356X4N5-F1
#
_entry.id   AF-A0A356X4N5-F1
#
_cell.length_a   1.000
_cell.length_b   1.000
_cell.length_c   1.000
_cell.angle_alpha   90.00
_cell.angle_beta   90.00
_cell.angle_gamma   90.00
#
_symmetry.space_group_name_H-M   'P 1'
#
loop_
_entity.id
_entity.type
_entity.pdbx_description
1 polymer ?
#
loop_
_entity_poly.entity_id
_entity_poly.type
_entity_poly.pdbx_seq_one_letter_code
_entity_poly.pdbx_strand_id
1 'polypeptide(L)'
;MRELREFLTFVELVDVTEVIAKNAGLLRRKYLKSHGIEIPDALIAATANYLKVPVASLYKKHFSVLTDDCYSVLIYREFANHFYT
;
A
#
# COMPACT_ATOMS: atom_id res chain seq x y z
N MET A 1 15.31 -6.40 17.35
CA MET A 1 16.01 -6.43 16.04
C MET A 1 16.06 -7.82 15.40
N ARG A 2 16.26 -8.92 16.14
CA ARG A 2 16.23 -10.29 15.55
C ARG A 2 14.85 -10.64 14.97
N GLU A 3 13.80 -10.39 15.74
CA GLU A 3 12.40 -10.68 15.37
C GLU A 3 11.96 -9.96 14.09
N LEU A 4 12.35 -8.69 13.90
CA LEU A 4 12.04 -7.96 12.67
C LEU A 4 12.72 -8.60 11.45
N ARG A 5 14.00 -8.96 11.56
CA ARG A 5 14.72 -9.58 10.44
C ARG A 5 14.12 -10.93 10.07
N GLU A 6 13.73 -11.73 11.06
CA GLU A 6 13.01 -12.99 10.85
C GLU A 6 11.67 -12.74 10.14
N PHE A 7 10.87 -11.78 10.62
CA PHE A 7 9.60 -11.41 9.98
C PHE A 7 9.77 -11.00 8.51
N LEU A 8 10.78 -10.18 8.20
CA LEU A 8 11.04 -9.71 6.85
C LEU A 8 11.42 -10.84 5.87
N THR A 9 11.80 -12.03 6.36
CA THR A 9 12.04 -13.19 5.48
C THR A 9 10.76 -13.83 4.92
N PHE A 10 9.59 -13.53 5.51
CA PHE A 10 8.30 -14.09 5.08
C PHE A 10 7.59 -13.25 4.02
N VAL A 11 8.15 -12.09 3.65
CA VAL A 11 7.53 -11.14 2.72
C VAL A 11 8.51 -10.74 1.64
N GLU A 12 7.99 -10.35 0.48
CA GLU A 12 8.80 -9.70 -0.55
C GLU A 12 9.13 -8.27 -0.13
N LEU A 13 10.41 -7.91 -0.21
CA LEU A 13 10.88 -6.54 0.02
C LEU A 13 10.96 -5.82 -1.32
N VAL A 14 10.21 -4.72 -1.44
CA VAL A 14 10.18 -3.90 -2.65
C VAL A 14 10.96 -2.61 -2.40
N ASP A 15 12.02 -2.39 -3.16
CA ASP A 15 12.81 -1.17 -3.10
C ASP A 15 12.02 0.04 -3.63
N VAL A 16 12.24 1.20 -3.00
CA VAL A 16 11.70 2.47 -3.50
C VAL A 16 12.55 2.94 -4.68
N THR A 17 12.12 2.60 -5.89
CA THR A 17 12.75 3.08 -7.12
C THR A 17 12.40 4.55 -7.40
N GLU A 18 13.13 5.18 -8.31
CA GLU A 18 12.85 6.56 -8.74
C GLU A 18 11.41 6.74 -9.25
N VAL A 19 10.90 5.75 -10.00
CA VAL A 19 9.53 5.77 -10.53
C VAL A 19 8.50 5.76 -9.41
N ILE A 20 8.69 4.90 -8.40
CA ILE A 20 7.83 4.82 -7.21
C ILE A 20 7.89 6.13 -6.43
N ALA A 21 9.09 6.67 -6.18
CA ALA A 21 9.27 7.91 -5.43
C ALA A 21 8.60 9.11 -6.12
N LYS A 22 8.76 9.24 -7.44
CA LYS A 22 8.10 10.29 -8.24
C LYS A 22 6.58 10.18 -8.17
N ASN A 23 6.04 8.97 -8.36
CA ASN A 23 4.60 8.73 -8.29
C ASN A 23 4.04 9.01 -6.89
N ALA A 24 4.75 8.63 -5.83
CA ALA A 24 4.38 8.95 -4.45
C ALA A 24 4.35 10.47 -4.21
N GLY A 25 5.33 11.21 -4.72
CA GLY A 25 5.34 12.67 -4.66
C GLY A 25 4.11 13.30 -5.35
N LEU A 26 3.72 12.79 -6.51
CA LEU A 26 2.53 13.25 -7.24
C LEU A 26 1.23 12.95 -6.48
N LEU A 27 1.08 11.73 -5.95
CA LEU A 27 -0.06 11.32 -5.14
C LEU A 27 -0.19 12.19 -3.89
N ARG A 28 0.91 12.34 -3.14
CA ARG A 28 0.93 13.19 -1.95
C ARG A 28 0.58 14.62 -2.29
N ARG A 29 1.18 15.22 -3.32
CA ARG A 29 0.86 16.59 -3.74
C ARG A 29 -0.61 16.76 -4.06
N LYS A 30 -1.23 15.78 -4.74
CA LYS A 30 -2.63 15.82 -5.13
C LYS A 30 -3.57 15.73 -3.92
N TYR A 31 -3.27 14.87 -2.94
CA TYR A 31 -4.22 14.52 -1.89
C TYR A 31 -3.89 15.06 -0.49
N LEU A 32 -2.71 15.62 -0.27
CA LEU A 32 -2.25 16.16 1.02
C LEU A 32 -3.27 17.11 1.65
N LYS A 33 -3.77 18.10 0.88
CA LYS A 33 -4.71 19.11 1.40
C LYS A 33 -6.10 18.55 1.71
N SER A 34 -6.53 17.55 0.95
CA SER A 34 -7.90 17.00 1.02
C SER A 34 -8.05 15.81 1.97
N HIS A 35 -7.00 15.00 2.11
CA HIS A 35 -7.05 13.69 2.76
C HIS A 35 -5.86 13.47 3.72
N GLY A 36 -5.01 14.48 3.94
CA GLY A 36 -3.92 14.40 4.91
C GLY A 36 -2.84 13.35 4.59
N ILE A 37 -2.72 12.94 3.32
CA ILE A 37 -1.83 11.84 2.92
C ILE A 37 -0.37 12.11 3.29
N GLU A 38 0.21 11.19 4.06
CA GLU A 38 1.61 11.25 4.47
C GLU A 38 2.54 10.58 3.45
N ILE A 39 3.85 10.75 3.64
CA ILE A 39 4.86 10.15 2.75
C ILE A 39 4.75 8.61 2.73
N PRO A 40 4.60 7.90 3.87
CA PRO A 40 4.47 6.45 3.88
C PRO A 40 3.23 5.96 3.10
N ASP A 41 2.08 6.61 3.28
CA ASP A 41 0.84 6.27 2.56
C ASP A 41 1.02 6.41 1.05
N ALA A 42 1.61 7.53 0.63
CA ALA A 42 1.86 7.79 -0.78
C ALA A 42 2.86 6.80 -1.40
N LEU A 43 3.88 6.38 -0.64
CA LEU A 43 4.84 5.36 -1.09
C LEU A 43 4.17 4.00 -1.23
N ILE A 44 3.41 3.54 -0.23
CA ILE A 44 2.68 2.27 -0.28
C ILE A 44 1.74 2.24 -1.49
N ALA A 45 0.96 3.31 -1.69
CA ALA A 45 0.03 3.40 -2.81
C ALA A 45 0.74 3.47 -4.18
N ALA A 46 1.84 4.23 -4.28
CA ALA A 46 2.61 4.31 -5.52
C ALA A 46 3.24 2.96 -5.89
N THR A 47 3.75 2.22 -4.90
CA THR A 47 4.26 0.86 -5.08
C THR A 47 3.17 -0.09 -5.56
N ALA A 48 2.02 -0.09 -4.88
CA ALA A 48 0.89 -0.95 -5.25
C ALA A 48 0.38 -0.67 -6.68
N ASN A 49 0.22 0.61 -7.03
CA ASN A 49 -0.19 1.04 -8.37
C ASN A 49 0.84 0.69 -9.45
N TYR A 50 2.12 0.71 -9.10
CA TYR A 50 3.22 0.34 -10.01
C TYR A 50 3.25 -1.17 -10.26
N LEU A 51 3.12 -1.97 -9.20
CA LEU A 51 3.11 -3.44 -9.26
C LEU A 51 1.76 -4.03 -9.70
N LYS A 52 0.71 -3.22 -9.80
CA LYS A 52 -0.67 -3.65 -10.10
C LYS A 52 -1.19 -4.67 -9.08
N VAL A 53 -0.87 -4.43 -7.81
CA VAL A 53 -1.33 -5.24 -6.68
C VAL A 53 -2.24 -4.41 -5.78
N PRO A 54 -3.19 -5.05 -5.10
CA PRO A 54 -4.08 -4.34 -4.19
C PRO A 54 -3.40 -3.94 -2.88
N VAL A 55 -3.87 -2.85 -2.28
CA VAL A 55 -3.45 -2.46 -0.92
C VAL A 55 -4.42 -3.03 0.11
N ALA A 56 -3.86 -3.68 1.11
CA ALA A 56 -4.62 -4.27 2.19
C ALA A 56 -4.37 -3.47 3.49
N SER A 57 -5.43 -2.82 4.01
CA SER A 57 -5.29 -1.82 5.09
C SER A 57 -6.48 -1.78 6.04
N LEU A 58 -6.22 -1.43 7.31
CA LEU A 58 -7.25 -1.10 8.29
C LEU A 58 -7.92 0.26 8.02
N TYR A 59 -7.24 1.14 7.27
CA TYR A 59 -7.65 2.53 7.04
C TYR A 59 -8.09 2.76 5.59
N LYS A 60 -9.21 2.14 5.19
CA LYS A 60 -9.73 2.16 3.81
C LYS A 60 -9.84 3.57 3.20
N LYS A 61 -10.26 4.55 4.00
CA LYS A 61 -10.51 5.94 3.53
C LYS A 61 -9.26 6.62 2.95
N HIS A 62 -8.07 6.29 3.45
CA HIS A 62 -6.83 6.91 2.97
C HIS A 62 -6.39 6.30 1.64
N PHE A 63 -6.52 4.98 1.48
CA PHE A 63 -6.02 4.29 0.31
C PHE A 63 -7.02 4.21 -0.84
N SER A 64 -8.33 4.28 -0.58
CA SER A 64 -9.35 4.27 -1.64
C SER A 64 -9.26 5.44 -2.63
N VAL A 65 -8.59 6.54 -2.25
CA VAL A 65 -8.34 7.69 -3.14
C VAL A 65 -6.97 7.64 -3.83
N LEU A 66 -6.10 6.75 -3.35
CA LEU A 66 -4.71 6.61 -3.81
C LEU A 66 -4.51 5.44 -4.76
N THR A 67 -5.34 4.40 -4.67
CA THR A 67 -5.28 3.21 -5.51
C THR A 67 -6.69 2.85 -5.95
N ASP A 68 -6.83 2.35 -7.19
CA ASP A 68 -8.12 1.86 -7.67
C ASP A 68 -8.56 0.58 -6.92
N ASP A 69 -7.58 -0.22 -6.47
CA ASP A 69 -7.81 -1.50 -5.78
C ASP A 69 -7.30 -1.48 -4.32
N CYS A 70 -8.20 -1.19 -3.38
CA CYS A 70 -7.92 -1.27 -1.93
C CYS A 70 -8.93 -2.18 -1.21
N TYR A 71 -8.40 -3.19 -0.50
CA TYR A 71 -9.17 -4.07 0.37
C TYR A 71 -9.07 -3.61 1.83
N SER A 72 -10.22 -3.41 2.47
CA SER A 72 -10.30 -3.18 3.92
C SER A 72 -10.20 -4.49 4.69
N VAL A 73 -9.71 -4.47 5.93
CA VAL A 73 -9.54 -5.68 6.77
C VAL A 73 -10.80 -6.56 6.93
N LEU A 74 -12.00 -6.00 6.83
CA LEU A 74 -13.23 -6.82 6.79
C LEU A 74 -13.29 -7.74 5.55
N ILE A 75 -12.66 -7.34 4.44
CA ILE A 75 -12.53 -8.10 3.19
C ILE A 75 -11.31 -9.04 3.22
N TYR A 76 -10.32 -8.84 4.10
CA TYR A 76 -9.18 -9.76 4.21
C TYR A 76 -9.60 -11.20 4.55
N ARG A 77 -10.70 -11.37 5.30
CA ARG A 77 -11.31 -12.69 5.51
C ARG A 77 -11.81 -13.33 4.21
N GLU A 78 -12.35 -12.53 3.28
CA GLU A 78 -12.79 -13.01 1.96
C GLU A 78 -11.63 -13.15 0.98
N PHE A 79 -10.62 -12.26 1.04
CA PHE A 79 -9.42 -12.30 0.22
C PHE A 79 -8.55 -13.54 0.56
N ALA A 80 -8.42 -13.88 1.85
CA ALA A 80 -7.79 -15.12 2.28
C ALA A 80 -8.57 -16.37 1.79
N ASN A 81 -9.88 -16.28 1.59
CA ASN A 81 -10.65 -17.40 1.03
C ASN A 81 -10.50 -17.50 -0.50
N HIS A 82 -10.31 -16.40 -1.21
CA HIS A 82 -10.23 -16.38 -2.68
C HIS A 82 -8.87 -16.81 -3.25
N PHE A 83 -7.79 -16.70 -2.47
CA PHE A 83 -6.43 -17.06 -2.90
C PHE A 83 -5.92 -18.40 -2.32
N TYR A 84 -6.65 -19.01 -1.37
CA TYR A 84 -6.29 -20.28 -0.73
C TYR A 84 -7.34 -21.39 -0.94
N THR A 85 -8.16 -21.28 -1.99
CA THR A 85 -8.95 -22.39 -2.56
C THR A 85 -8.43 -22.74 -3.94
#